data_AF-A0A7K7XBQ7-F1
#
_entry.id   AF-A0A7K7XBQ7-F1
#
_cell.length_a   1.000
_cell.length_b   1.000
_cell.length_c   1.000
_cell.angle_alpha   90.00
_cell.angle_beta   90.00
_cell.angle_gamma   90.00
#
_symmetry.space_group_name_H-M   'P 1'
#
loop_
_entity.id
_entity.type
_entity.pdbx_description
1 polymer ?
#
loop_
_entity_poly.entity_id
_entity_poly.type
_entity_poly.pdbx_seq_one_letter_code
_entity_poly.pdbx_strand_id
1 'polypeptide(L)'
;QIDDLAEVDYSLSSLPEVFQPFIELDLKGVVFPAGNYTDSPYVPASFTIPDQSDSMLYLAFSEYFFQTSSFAYYTAGAFNTTIAEETCSYFNINTEIFGSIIPEVAKYSVTPNPVMLKLMATEIPIISLEQDSFTVEIRGSMEVLAVLPDSTTQSLFTMNIAANASISLNIFDQKLMGSLCLNR
;
A
#
# COMPACT_ATOMS: atom_id res chain seq x y z
N GLN A 1 -2.81 17.70 -5.81
CA GLN A 1 -3.40 16.88 -4.73
C GLN A 1 -4.06 15.64 -5.36
N ILE A 2 -3.78 14.44 -4.83
CA ILE A 2 -4.47 13.19 -5.22
C ILE A 2 -5.71 13.02 -4.34
N ASP A 3 -5.50 13.11 -3.02
CA ASP A 3 -6.50 12.97 -1.97
C ASP A 3 -6.05 13.75 -0.71
N ASP A 4 -6.67 13.49 0.44
CA ASP A 4 -6.36 14.16 1.72
C ASP A 4 -5.01 13.74 2.32
N LEU A 5 -4.37 12.69 1.80
CA LEU A 5 -3.14 12.10 2.34
C LEU A 5 -1.92 12.36 1.47
N ALA A 6 -2.08 12.55 0.15
CA ALA A 6 -0.96 12.65 -0.77
C ALA A 6 -1.15 13.68 -1.91
N GLU A 7 -0.03 14.26 -2.36
CA GLU A 7 0.04 15.19 -3.48
C GLU A 7 1.18 14.82 -4.43
N VAL A 8 1.02 15.07 -5.74
CA VAL A 8 2.08 14.86 -6.74
C VAL A 8 2.63 16.19 -7.23
N ASP A 9 3.96 16.32 -7.27
CA ASP A 9 4.68 17.38 -7.99
C ASP A 9 4.93 16.94 -9.45
N TYR A 10 4.14 17.51 -10.37
CA TYR A 10 4.29 17.36 -11.82
C TYR A 10 5.09 18.51 -12.46
N SER A 11 5.85 19.28 -11.69
CA SER A 11 6.71 20.32 -12.27
C SER A 11 7.72 19.70 -13.23
N LEU A 12 8.05 20.46 -14.27
CA LEU A 12 9.11 20.09 -15.21
C LEU A 12 10.46 19.98 -14.47
N SER A 13 11.18 18.88 -14.70
CA SER A 13 12.55 18.72 -14.21
C SER A 13 13.59 19.32 -15.15
N SER A 14 13.25 19.47 -16.42
CA SER A 14 14.07 20.04 -17.49
C SER A 14 13.20 20.86 -18.46
N LEU A 15 13.82 21.60 -19.38
CA LEU A 15 13.06 22.23 -20.46
C LEU A 15 12.57 21.14 -21.44
N PRO A 16 11.36 21.25 -22.00
CA PRO A 16 10.89 20.28 -23.00
C PRO A 16 11.86 20.15 -24.16
N GLU A 17 12.19 18.91 -24.51
CA GLU A 17 13.10 18.60 -25.61
C GLU A 17 12.30 18.30 -26.88
N VAL A 18 12.67 18.95 -27.99
CA VAL A 18 11.98 18.80 -29.27
C VAL A 18 12.85 17.96 -30.19
N PHE A 19 12.40 16.74 -30.46
CA PHE A 19 12.97 15.84 -31.44
C PHE A 19 12.12 15.82 -32.71
N GLN A 20 12.67 15.27 -33.78
CA GLN A 20 11.89 14.95 -34.97
C GLN A 20 11.79 13.41 -35.02
N PRO A 21 10.63 12.79 -34.71
CA PRO A 21 9.27 13.34 -34.83
C PRO A 21 8.48 13.65 -33.53
N PHE A 22 9.09 13.61 -32.34
CA PHE A 22 8.36 13.71 -31.05
C PHE A 22 8.89 14.81 -30.11
N ILE A 23 8.11 15.15 -29.09
CA ILE A 23 8.51 16.06 -28.00
C ILE A 23 8.57 15.25 -26.71
N GLU A 24 9.62 15.45 -25.93
CA GLU A 24 9.81 14.82 -24.63
C GLU A 24 9.63 15.85 -23.51
N LEU A 25 8.90 15.45 -22.46
CA LEU A 25 8.64 16.28 -21.29
C LEU A 25 9.01 15.51 -20.03
N ASP A 26 10.10 15.90 -19.38
CA ASP A 26 10.49 15.32 -18.10
C ASP A 26 9.73 15.99 -16.96
N LEU A 27 8.94 15.21 -16.25
CA LEU A 27 8.24 15.62 -15.04
C LEU A 27 8.95 15.03 -13.83
N LYS A 28 9.02 15.79 -12.73
CA LYS A 28 9.58 15.28 -11.47
C LYS A 28 8.87 14.00 -10.98
N GLY A 29 7.54 13.99 -11.03
CA GLY A 29 6.73 12.84 -10.63
C GLY A 29 7.01 12.39 -9.19
N VAL A 30 7.08 13.33 -8.24
CA VAL A 30 7.33 13.02 -6.82
C VAL A 30 6.04 13.10 -6.04
N VAL A 31 5.76 12.09 -5.22
CA VAL A 31 4.60 12.10 -4.32
C VAL A 31 5.03 12.46 -2.91
N PHE A 32 4.33 13.43 -2.31
CA PHE A 32 4.55 13.91 -0.96
C PHE A 32 3.33 13.65 -0.07
N PRO A 33 3.53 13.44 1.25
CA PRO A 33 2.45 13.50 2.21
C PRO A 33 1.78 14.89 2.18
N ALA A 34 0.45 14.92 2.20
CA ALA A 34 -0.30 16.17 2.21
C ALA A 34 0.07 17.02 3.44
N GLY A 35 0.44 18.29 3.21
CA GLY A 35 0.84 19.21 4.26
C GLY A 35 2.22 18.96 4.88
N ASN A 36 2.95 17.93 4.44
CA ASN A 36 4.31 17.65 4.90
C ASN A 36 5.20 17.25 3.73
N TYR A 37 6.03 18.19 3.26
CA TYR A 37 7.01 17.98 2.20
C TYR A 37 8.30 17.33 2.72
N THR A 38 8.17 16.28 3.54
CA THR A 38 9.35 15.50 3.94
C THR A 38 9.88 14.78 2.70
N ASP A 39 11.16 14.97 2.41
CA ASP A 39 11.80 14.31 1.28
C ASP A 39 11.82 12.79 1.48
N SER A 40 11.52 12.09 0.40
CA SER A 40 11.59 10.64 0.32
C SER A 40 13.05 10.14 0.42
N PRO A 41 13.31 9.00 1.09
CA PRO A 41 14.65 8.41 1.15
C PRO A 41 15.10 7.78 -0.18
N TYR A 42 14.19 7.63 -1.15
CA TYR A 42 14.47 7.01 -2.43
C TYR A 42 15.20 7.98 -3.37
N VAL A 43 16.00 7.43 -4.30
CA VAL A 43 16.72 8.19 -5.32
C VAL A 43 16.20 7.78 -6.70
N PRO A 44 15.85 8.73 -7.58
CA PRO A 44 15.40 8.41 -8.93
C PRO A 44 16.51 7.72 -9.73
N ALA A 45 16.16 6.62 -10.39
CA ALA A 45 17.00 5.97 -11.38
C ALA A 45 16.60 6.41 -12.79
N SER A 46 17.58 6.58 -13.67
CA SER A 46 17.33 6.81 -15.09
C SER A 46 16.69 5.56 -15.71
N PHE A 47 15.72 5.76 -16.59
CA PHE A 47 15.10 4.70 -17.38
C PHE A 47 14.93 5.20 -18.81
N THR A 48 14.77 4.27 -19.75
CA THR A 48 14.60 4.58 -21.18
C THR A 48 13.22 4.17 -21.63
N ILE A 49 12.58 5.03 -22.42
CA ILE A 49 11.33 4.70 -23.10
C ILE A 49 11.68 3.98 -24.40
N PRO A 50 11.06 2.83 -24.71
CA PRO A 50 11.29 2.15 -25.98
C PRO A 50 10.92 3.07 -27.16
N ASP A 51 11.72 3.03 -28.23
CA ASP A 51 11.44 3.73 -29.49
C ASP A 51 10.18 3.13 -30.15
N GLN A 52 9.02 3.66 -29.79
CA GLN A 52 7.73 3.34 -30.38
C GLN A 52 7.09 4.62 -30.91
N SER A 53 6.44 4.53 -32.07
CA SER A 53 5.80 5.66 -32.76
C SER A 53 4.40 5.33 -33.28
N ASP A 54 3.77 4.32 -32.69
CA ASP A 54 2.42 3.87 -33.01
C ASP A 54 1.32 4.63 -32.25
N SER A 55 1.68 5.52 -31.31
CA SER A 55 0.77 6.29 -30.46
C SER A 55 1.12 7.78 -30.42
N MET A 56 0.12 8.62 -30.16
CA MET A 56 0.30 10.09 -30.09
C MET A 56 0.95 10.56 -28.77
N LEU A 57 0.86 9.75 -27.72
CA LEU A 57 1.34 10.07 -26.38
C LEU A 57 1.86 8.81 -25.73
N TYR A 58 3.06 8.91 -25.15
CA TYR A 58 3.63 7.89 -24.29
C TYR A 58 3.77 8.48 -22.89
N LEU A 59 3.33 7.73 -21.90
CA LEU A 59 3.52 8.04 -20.48
C LEU A 59 4.40 6.95 -19.90
N ALA A 60 5.49 7.35 -19.26
CA ALA A 60 6.36 6.44 -18.56
C ALA A 60 6.44 6.84 -17.09
N PHE A 61 6.36 5.83 -16.22
CA PHE A 61 6.40 6.00 -14.77
C PHE A 61 7.61 5.26 -14.24
N SER A 62 8.42 5.95 -13.44
CA SER A 62 9.58 5.36 -12.80
C SER A 62 9.16 4.54 -11.57
N GLU A 63 10.01 3.58 -11.18
CA GLU A 63 9.90 2.92 -9.87
C GLU A 63 9.83 3.95 -8.73
N TYR A 64 10.62 5.03 -8.88
CA TYR A 64 10.69 6.14 -7.93
C TYR A 64 9.35 6.86 -7.71
N PHE A 65 8.53 7.05 -8.75
CA PHE A 65 7.17 7.59 -8.60
C PHE A 65 6.31 6.72 -7.67
N PHE A 66 6.37 5.39 -7.83
CA PHE A 66 5.61 4.48 -6.99
C PHE A 66 6.20 4.32 -5.58
N GLN A 67 7.53 4.36 -5.44
CA GLN A 67 8.21 4.33 -4.14
C GLN A 67 7.90 5.57 -3.29
N THR A 68 7.94 6.77 -3.89
CA THR A 68 7.54 8.02 -3.22
C THR A 68 6.06 8.00 -2.86
N SER A 69 5.21 7.41 -3.71
CA SER A 69 3.79 7.19 -3.39
C SER A 69 3.62 6.31 -2.14
N SER A 70 4.29 5.15 -2.09
CA SER A 70 4.26 4.24 -0.95
C SER A 70 4.73 4.92 0.33
N PHE A 71 5.83 5.68 0.26
CA PHE A 71 6.35 6.47 1.38
C PHE A 71 5.34 7.52 1.89
N ALA A 72 4.72 8.28 0.98
CA ALA A 72 3.75 9.31 1.35
C ALA A 72 2.55 8.71 2.09
N TYR A 73 1.94 7.66 1.54
CA TYR A 73 0.80 6.99 2.18
C TYR A 73 1.18 6.29 3.49
N TYR A 74 2.38 5.72 3.59
CA TYR A 74 2.87 5.11 4.83
C TYR A 74 3.05 6.13 5.94
N THR A 75 3.72 7.25 5.67
CA THR A 75 3.94 8.31 6.65
C THR A 75 2.64 9.02 7.04
N ALA A 76 1.65 9.06 6.15
CA ALA A 76 0.30 9.53 6.44
C ALA A 76 -0.57 8.52 7.23
N GLY A 77 -0.07 7.31 7.50
CA GLY A 77 -0.75 6.29 8.30
C GLY A 77 -1.81 5.48 7.55
N ALA A 78 -1.83 5.52 6.21
CA ALA A 78 -2.85 4.87 5.38
C ALA A 78 -2.87 3.33 5.51
N PHE A 79 -1.75 2.72 5.93
CA PHE A 79 -1.63 1.27 6.12
C PHE A 79 -1.98 0.80 7.54
N ASN A 80 -2.58 1.66 8.36
CA ASN A 80 -3.09 1.30 9.69
C ASN A 80 -4.60 1.20 9.63
N THR A 81 -5.13 0.00 9.85
CA THR A 81 -6.58 -0.25 9.81
C THR A 81 -7.02 -1.18 10.91
N THR A 82 -8.30 -1.12 11.24
CA THR A 82 -8.93 -2.00 12.23
C THR A 82 -10.13 -2.66 11.59
N ILE A 83 -10.12 -3.99 11.55
CA ILE A 83 -11.29 -4.79 11.20
C ILE A 83 -12.13 -4.92 12.46
N ALA A 84 -13.26 -4.22 12.46
CA ALA A 84 -14.16 -4.12 13.60
C ALA A 84 -14.86 -5.45 13.93
N GLU A 85 -15.39 -5.54 15.14
CA GLU A 85 -16.00 -6.75 15.68
C GLU A 85 -17.17 -7.26 14.84
N GLU A 86 -17.94 -6.36 14.20
CA GLU A 86 -19.09 -6.73 13.38
C GLU A 86 -18.64 -7.45 12.11
N THR A 87 -17.52 -7.00 11.52
CA THR A 87 -16.93 -7.63 10.35
C THR A 87 -16.35 -9.00 10.71
N CYS A 88 -15.60 -9.08 11.81
CA CYS A 88 -15.08 -10.35 12.30
C CYS A 88 -16.20 -11.35 12.61
N SER A 89 -17.25 -10.89 13.28
CA SER A 89 -18.43 -11.70 13.62
C SER A 89 -19.16 -12.19 12.37
N TYR A 90 -19.28 -11.37 11.32
CA TYR A 90 -19.86 -11.78 10.04
C TYR A 90 -19.12 -12.97 9.40
N PHE A 91 -17.80 -13.05 9.59
CA PHE A 91 -16.96 -14.17 9.14
C PHE A 91 -16.77 -15.27 10.19
N ASN A 92 -17.54 -15.25 11.29
CA ASN A 92 -17.42 -16.14 12.44
C ASN A 92 -16.04 -16.14 13.12
N ILE A 93 -15.23 -15.10 12.94
CA ILE A 93 -13.93 -14.95 13.60
C ILE A 93 -14.19 -14.53 15.04
N ASN A 94 -13.84 -15.39 16.00
CA ASN A 94 -14.04 -15.17 17.43
C ASN A 94 -12.94 -15.90 18.24
N THR A 95 -12.97 -15.78 19.57
CA THR A 95 -11.98 -16.44 20.43
C THR A 95 -12.04 -17.97 20.41
N GLU A 96 -13.15 -18.58 20.00
CA GLU A 96 -13.29 -20.03 19.89
C GLU A 96 -12.44 -20.59 18.74
N ILE A 97 -12.50 -19.95 17.57
CA ILE A 97 -11.65 -20.33 16.41
C ILE A 97 -10.18 -20.27 16.82
N PHE A 98 -9.75 -19.18 17.46
CA PHE A 98 -8.37 -19.06 17.91
C PHE A 98 -8.02 -20.05 19.02
N GLY A 99 -8.94 -20.32 19.95
CA GLY A 99 -8.76 -21.32 21.01
C GLY A 99 -8.58 -22.75 20.49
N SER A 100 -9.14 -23.07 19.32
CA SER A 100 -8.93 -24.37 18.66
C SER A 100 -7.50 -24.57 18.14
N ILE A 101 -6.75 -23.49 17.91
CA ILE A 101 -5.38 -23.50 17.38
C ILE A 101 -4.36 -23.15 18.47
N ILE A 102 -4.70 -22.22 19.36
CA ILE A 102 -3.84 -21.66 20.41
C ILE A 102 -4.45 -21.97 21.79
N PRO A 103 -3.96 -23.01 22.50
CA PRO A 103 -4.53 -23.46 23.77
C PRO A 103 -4.58 -22.39 24.86
N GLU A 104 -3.65 -21.44 24.86
CA GLU A 104 -3.62 -20.31 25.79
C GLU A 104 -4.86 -19.43 25.64
N VAL A 105 -5.36 -19.22 24.42
CA VAL A 105 -6.58 -18.43 24.15
C VAL A 105 -7.81 -19.16 24.70
N ALA A 106 -7.87 -20.49 24.54
CA ALA A 106 -8.96 -21.30 25.07
C ALA A 106 -9.06 -21.25 26.60
N LYS A 107 -7.93 -21.09 27.30
CA LYS A 107 -7.91 -20.94 28.78
C LYS A 107 -8.51 -19.61 29.24
N TYR A 108 -8.40 -18.56 28.43
CA TYR A 108 -8.89 -17.22 28.76
C TYR A 108 -10.41 -17.06 28.54
N SER A 109 -10.99 -17.79 27.58
CA SER A 109 -12.39 -17.61 27.19
C SER A 109 -13.16 -18.92 27.33
N VAL A 110 -13.90 -19.06 28.44
CA VAL A 110 -14.86 -20.18 28.63
C VAL A 110 -16.06 -20.06 27.69
N THR A 111 -16.39 -18.82 27.29
CA THR A 111 -17.43 -18.49 26.31
C THR A 111 -16.79 -17.72 25.15
N PRO A 112 -17.19 -17.96 23.89
CA PRO A 112 -16.64 -17.23 22.76
C PRO A 112 -16.91 -15.72 22.88
N ASN A 113 -15.85 -14.92 22.84
CA ASN A 113 -15.94 -13.47 22.74
C ASN A 113 -15.75 -13.03 21.29
N PRO A 114 -16.43 -11.95 20.84
CA PRO A 114 -16.09 -11.29 19.59
C PRO A 114 -14.63 -10.82 19.59
N VAL A 115 -14.08 -10.62 18.41
CA VAL A 115 -12.70 -10.14 18.25
C VAL A 115 -12.64 -8.98 17.28
N MET A 116 -11.62 -8.16 17.47
CA MET A 116 -11.24 -7.07 16.58
C MET A 116 -9.80 -7.31 16.12
N LEU A 117 -9.50 -7.01 14.86
CA LEU A 117 -8.15 -7.19 14.30
C LEU A 117 -7.56 -5.82 13.99
N LYS A 118 -6.45 -5.48 14.61
CA LYS A 118 -5.73 -4.24 14.34
C LYS A 118 -4.53 -4.56 13.45
N LEU A 119 -4.55 -4.06 12.22
CA LEU A 119 -3.49 -4.26 11.23
C LEU A 119 -2.68 -2.98 11.09
N MET A 120 -1.36 -3.13 11.04
CA MET A 120 -0.43 -2.01 10.87
C MET A 120 0.75 -2.43 9.99
N ALA A 121 1.16 -1.57 9.06
CA ALA A 121 2.46 -1.74 8.41
C ALA A 121 3.58 -1.43 9.41
N THR A 122 4.61 -2.27 9.44
CA THR A 122 5.78 -2.12 10.34
C THR A 122 6.93 -1.38 9.68
N GLU A 123 6.91 -1.30 8.35
CA GLU A 123 7.87 -0.59 7.51
C GLU A 123 7.18 -0.09 6.25
N ILE A 124 7.86 0.80 5.52
CA ILE A 124 7.34 1.35 4.25
C ILE A 124 7.18 0.19 3.25
N PRO A 125 6.00 0.02 2.63
CA PRO A 125 5.82 -1.02 1.61
C PRO A 125 6.82 -0.85 0.47
N ILE A 126 7.49 -1.94 0.12
CA ILE A 126 8.59 -1.93 -0.85
C ILE A 126 7.99 -2.15 -2.23
N ILE A 127 8.23 -1.19 -3.12
CA ILE A 127 7.82 -1.28 -4.52
C ILE A 127 9.05 -1.61 -5.36
N SER A 128 8.90 -2.60 -6.25
CA SER A 128 9.89 -2.99 -7.25
C SER A 128 9.23 -3.05 -8.62
N LEU A 129 9.81 -2.33 -9.58
CA LEU A 129 9.39 -2.25 -10.97
C LEU A 129 10.57 -2.65 -11.86
N GLU A 130 10.57 -3.91 -12.25
CA GLU A 130 11.55 -4.52 -13.14
C GLU A 130 10.93 -4.85 -14.50
N GLN A 131 11.75 -5.27 -15.46
CA GLN A 131 11.26 -5.72 -16.76
C GLN A 131 10.31 -6.91 -16.57
N ASP A 132 9.07 -6.76 -17.04
CA ASP A 132 7.98 -7.73 -16.93
C ASP A 132 7.50 -8.06 -15.50
N SER A 133 7.98 -7.34 -14.48
CA SER A 133 7.63 -7.58 -13.07
C SER A 133 7.35 -6.27 -12.36
N PHE A 134 6.15 -6.12 -11.82
CA PHE A 134 5.80 -5.01 -10.96
C PHE A 134 5.18 -5.55 -9.68
N THR A 135 5.83 -5.34 -8.54
CA THR A 135 5.46 -5.96 -7.27
C THR A 135 5.46 -4.98 -6.11
N VAL A 136 4.70 -5.34 -5.08
CA VAL A 136 4.71 -4.70 -3.76
C VAL A 136 4.89 -5.74 -2.66
N GLU A 137 5.84 -5.50 -1.78
CA GLU A 137 6.00 -6.25 -0.53
C GLU A 137 5.52 -5.40 0.65
N ILE A 138 4.58 -5.95 1.42
CA ILE A 138 4.03 -5.32 2.62
C ILE A 138 4.43 -6.17 3.81
N ARG A 139 5.18 -5.57 4.75
CA ARG A 139 5.41 -6.15 6.06
C ARG A 139 4.64 -5.37 7.11
N GLY A 140 3.99 -6.11 7.99
CA GLY A 140 3.13 -5.55 9.00
C GLY A 140 2.97 -6.46 10.21
N SER A 141 2.12 -6.03 11.11
CA SER A 141 1.66 -6.82 12.23
C SER A 141 0.14 -6.78 12.30
N MET A 142 -0.43 -7.85 12.82
CA MET A 142 -1.83 -7.91 13.23
C MET A 142 -1.88 -8.24 14.71
N GLU A 143 -2.56 -7.40 15.47
CA GLU A 143 -2.92 -7.64 16.85
C GLU A 143 -4.37 -8.12 16.90
N VAL A 144 -4.58 -9.24 17.59
CA VAL A 144 -5.91 -9.82 17.80
C VAL A 144 -6.38 -9.46 19.20
N LEU A 145 -7.50 -8.75 19.26
CA LEU A 145 -8.10 -8.24 20.50
C LEU A 145 -9.42 -8.95 20.74
N ALA A 146 -9.65 -9.52 21.92
CA ALA A 146 -10.98 -9.94 22.35
C ALA A 146 -11.77 -8.72 22.82
N VAL A 147 -13.06 -8.66 22.47
CA VAL A 147 -14.00 -7.67 22.99
C VAL A 147 -14.79 -8.30 24.14
N LEU A 148 -14.63 -7.76 25.34
CA LEU A 148 -15.24 -8.28 26.55
C LEU A 148 -16.68 -7.75 26.72
N PRO A 149 -17.53 -8.39 27.57
CA PRO A 149 -18.91 -7.95 27.78
C PRO A 149 -19.08 -6.52 28.32
N ASP A 150 -18.04 -5.96 28.93
CA ASP A 150 -17.98 -4.57 29.41
C ASP A 150 -17.49 -3.59 28.33
N SER A 151 -17.41 -4.04 27.07
CA SER A 151 -16.90 -3.31 25.92
C SER A 151 -15.42 -2.92 25.99
N THR A 152 -14.66 -3.47 26.94
CA THR A 152 -13.21 -3.32 26.95
C THR A 152 -12.54 -4.30 25.99
N THR A 153 -11.35 -3.95 25.51
CA THR A 153 -10.58 -4.81 24.62
C THR A 153 -9.37 -5.39 25.35
N GLN A 154 -9.10 -6.66 25.11
CA GLN A 154 -7.95 -7.37 25.66
C GLN A 154 -7.12 -8.00 24.55
N SER A 155 -5.82 -7.66 24.51
CA SER A 155 -4.88 -8.26 23.57
C SER A 155 -4.68 -9.75 23.87
N LEU A 156 -4.90 -10.58 22.86
CA LEU A 156 -4.72 -12.02 22.93
C LEU A 156 -3.31 -12.39 22.48
N PHE A 157 -2.94 -11.94 21.27
CA PHE A 157 -1.64 -12.18 20.67
C PHE A 157 -1.42 -11.23 19.50
N THR A 158 -0.16 -11.15 19.06
CA THR A 158 0.26 -10.41 17.87
C THR A 158 0.94 -11.36 16.90
N MET A 159 0.74 -11.14 15.61
CA MET A 159 1.41 -11.88 14.54
C MET A 159 2.03 -10.94 13.52
N ASN A 160 3.17 -11.34 12.97
CA ASN A 160 3.79 -10.64 11.85
C ASN A 160 3.17 -11.12 10.55
N ILE A 161 2.94 -10.19 9.63
CA ILE A 161 2.41 -10.43 8.30
C ILE A 161 3.46 -10.02 7.30
N ALA A 162 3.75 -10.89 6.34
CA ALA A 162 4.48 -10.58 5.14
C ALA A 162 3.62 -10.97 3.94
N ALA A 163 3.29 -10.00 3.10
CA ALA A 163 2.48 -10.18 1.91
C ALA A 163 3.25 -9.66 0.69
N ASN A 164 3.21 -10.41 -0.41
CA ASN A 164 3.74 -9.98 -1.68
C ASN A 164 2.60 -9.99 -2.70
N ALA A 165 2.44 -8.92 -3.46
CA ALA A 165 1.45 -8.83 -4.51
C ALA A 165 2.06 -8.33 -5.82
N SER A 166 1.59 -8.86 -6.93
CA SER A 166 1.87 -8.34 -8.27
C SER A 166 0.91 -7.19 -8.58
N ILE A 167 1.42 -6.18 -9.30
CA ILE A 167 0.69 -4.99 -9.71
C ILE A 167 0.48 -5.02 -11.22
N SER A 168 -0.73 -4.70 -11.66
CA SER A 168 -1.01 -4.41 -13.07
C SER A 168 -1.55 -2.99 -13.20
N LEU A 169 -1.02 -2.25 -14.17
CA LEU A 169 -1.44 -0.88 -14.44
C LEU A 169 -2.41 -0.83 -15.62
N ASN A 170 -3.38 0.07 -15.53
CA ASN A 170 -4.26 0.43 -16.63
C ASN A 170 -4.53 1.94 -16.60
N ILE A 171 -4.90 2.51 -17.74
CA ILE A 171 -5.38 3.88 -17.83
C ILE A 171 -6.88 3.83 -18.11
N PHE A 172 -7.67 4.43 -17.23
CA PHE A 172 -9.11 4.55 -17.39
C PHE A 172 -9.57 5.93 -16.95
N ASP A 173 -10.39 6.58 -17.76
CA ASP A 173 -10.90 7.93 -17.50
C ASP A 173 -9.79 8.93 -17.12
N GLN A 174 -8.69 8.92 -17.88
CA GLN A 174 -7.50 9.76 -17.67
C GLN A 174 -6.79 9.57 -16.31
N LYS A 175 -7.07 8.46 -15.62
CA LYS A 175 -6.42 8.09 -14.35
C LYS A 175 -5.58 6.83 -14.53
N LEU A 176 -4.43 6.82 -13.88
CA LEU A 176 -3.63 5.62 -13.71
C LEU A 176 -4.27 4.76 -12.62
N MET A 177 -4.72 3.57 -12.99
CA MET A 177 -5.33 2.59 -12.09
C MET A 177 -4.38 1.42 -11.87
N GLY A 178 -4.21 1.02 -10.61
CA GLY A 178 -3.48 -0.19 -10.22
C GLY A 178 -4.43 -1.29 -9.77
N SER A 179 -4.19 -2.51 -10.22
CA SER A 179 -4.83 -3.72 -9.71
C SER A 179 -3.79 -4.56 -8.98
N LEU A 180 -4.11 -5.01 -7.77
CA LEU A 180 -3.25 -5.85 -6.95
C LEU A 180 -3.70 -7.31 -7.02
N CYS A 181 -2.75 -8.22 -7.22
CA CYS A 181 -2.97 -9.66 -7.13
C CYS A 181 -2.03 -10.23 -6.08
N LEU A 182 -2.58 -10.74 -4.98
CA LEU A 182 -1.77 -11.35 -3.92
C LEU A 182 -1.09 -12.61 -4.48
N ASN A 183 0.23 -12.67 -4.34
CA ASN A 183 1.02 -13.81 -4.75
C ASN A 183 0.80 -14.98 -3.79
N ARG A 184 0.77 -16.21 -4.32
CA ARG A 184 0.53 -17.44 -3.56
C ARG A 184 1.78 -17.95 -2.84
#